data_AF-A0A9E6PIS7-F1
#
_entry.id   AF-A0A9E6PIS7-F1
#
_cell.length_a   1.000
_cell.length_b   1.000
_cell.length_c   1.000
_cell.angle_alpha   90.00
_cell.angle_beta   90.00
_cell.angle_gamma   90.00
#
_symmetry.space_group_name_H-M   'P 1'
#
loop_
_entity.id
_entity.type
_entity.pdbx_description
1 polymer ?
#
loop_
_entity_poly.entity_id
_entity_poly.type
_entity_poly.pdbx_seq_one_letter_code
_entity_poly.pdbx_strand_id
1 'polypeptide(L)'
;MKRQKINKENNHCKPHTLELAINEFVKRGGIIETSSQKEPSRNNCKKSEVTEKTTETMEDYTQKVELLKDLITKGAGIYALQYSLKMNKDEIKRMAREQGLKITHRRPLCPARKYRPLQPVSADTRDDDVIAGHAMHYAALGYTAPEIAQTLELSVRQVWELARTYRFELRHRREGRMD
;
A
#
# COMPACT_ATOMS: atom_id res chain seq x y z
N MET A 1 -49.53 -8.30 -26.04
CA MET A 1 -48.47 -7.40 -25.53
C MET A 1 -49.04 -6.54 -24.41
N LYS A 2 -48.66 -6.76 -23.14
CA LYS A 2 -49.09 -5.92 -22.00
C LYS A 2 -47.84 -5.28 -21.37
N ARG A 3 -47.75 -3.96 -21.41
CA ARG A 3 -46.63 -3.17 -20.85
C ARG A 3 -46.84 -3.02 -19.33
N GLN A 4 -45.94 -3.56 -18.52
CA GLN A 4 -45.89 -3.30 -17.09
C GLN A 4 -45.30 -1.90 -16.86
N LYS A 5 -46.04 -1.03 -16.17
CA LYS A 5 -45.57 0.29 -15.71
C LYS A 5 -44.74 0.07 -14.45
N ILE A 6 -43.49 0.51 -14.47
CA ILE A 6 -42.60 0.47 -13.32
C ILE A 6 -42.96 1.66 -12.44
N ASN A 7 -43.58 1.39 -11.27
CA ASN A 7 -43.85 2.42 -10.27
C ASN A 7 -42.52 2.89 -9.66
N LYS A 8 -42.26 4.19 -9.81
CA LYS A 8 -41.14 4.89 -9.19
C LYS A 8 -41.59 5.34 -7.81
N GLU A 9 -41.32 4.53 -6.80
CA GLU A 9 -41.63 4.86 -5.41
C GLU A 9 -40.63 5.92 -4.90
N ASN A 10 -41.14 7.14 -4.73
CA ASN A 10 -40.43 8.25 -4.11
C ASN A 10 -40.26 7.94 -2.61
N ASN A 11 -39.03 7.58 -2.20
CA ASN A 11 -38.66 7.47 -0.80
C ASN A 11 -38.60 8.86 -0.15
N HIS A 12 -39.75 9.35 0.31
CA HIS A 12 -39.80 10.48 1.22
C HIS A 12 -39.86 9.94 2.65
N CYS A 13 -38.69 9.67 3.24
CA CYS A 13 -38.57 9.32 4.65
C CYS A 13 -39.10 10.50 5.48
N LYS A 14 -40.27 10.33 6.11
CA LYS A 14 -40.81 11.32 7.03
C LYS A 14 -39.82 11.46 8.21
N PRO A 15 -39.47 12.68 8.62
CA PRO A 15 -38.41 12.92 9.61
C PRO A 15 -38.67 12.20 10.95
N HIS A 16 -39.94 12.05 11.32
CA HIS A 16 -40.35 11.37 12.54
C HIS A 16 -40.02 9.87 12.56
N THR A 17 -39.98 9.23 11.39
CA THR A 17 -39.65 7.81 11.28
C THR A 17 -38.16 7.58 11.50
N LEU A 18 -37.32 8.55 11.13
CA LEU A 18 -35.88 8.50 11.36
C LEU A 18 -35.54 8.70 12.84
N GLU A 19 -36.17 9.68 13.50
CA GLU A 19 -35.95 9.95 14.93
C GLU A 19 -36.31 8.75 15.81
N LEU A 20 -37.42 8.06 15.49
CA LEU A 20 -37.82 6.84 16.19
C LEU A 20 -36.81 5.70 15.97
N ALA A 21 -36.34 5.50 14.74
CA ALA A 21 -35.35 4.48 14.43
C ALA A 21 -34.00 4.75 15.10
N ILE A 22 -33.56 6.03 15.15
CA ILE A 22 -32.34 6.44 15.85
C ILE A 22 -32.47 6.17 17.36
N ASN A 23 -33.60 6.54 17.96
CA ASN A 23 -33.82 6.31 19.39
C ASN A 23 -33.85 4.82 19.74
N GLU A 24 -34.46 3.98 18.89
CA GLU A 24 -34.44 2.54 19.10
C GLU A 24 -33.03 1.95 18.95
N PHE A 25 -32.26 2.41 17.96
CA PHE A 25 -30.88 1.98 17.75
C PHE A 25 -29.97 2.33 18.94
N VAL A 26 -30.08 3.55 19.47
CA VAL A 26 -29.32 3.97 20.66
C VAL A 26 -29.73 3.16 21.88
N LYS A 27 -31.03 2.88 22.06
CA LYS A 27 -31.51 2.00 23.14
C LYS A 27 -30.97 0.57 23.04
N ARG A 28 -30.77 0.05 21.83
CA ARG A 28 -30.14 -1.27 21.58
C ARG A 28 -28.61 -1.25 21.70
N GLY A 29 -28.00 -0.15 22.13
CA GLY A 29 -26.56 -0.03 22.34
C GLY A 29 -25.76 0.30 21.08
N GLY A 30 -26.41 0.76 20.01
CA GLY A 30 -25.72 1.21 18.79
C GLY A 30 -25.07 0.09 17.96
N ILE A 31 -25.50 -1.16 18.14
CA ILE A 31 -24.96 -2.31 17.40
C ILE A 31 -25.80 -2.51 16.13
N ILE A 32 -25.16 -2.35 14.97
CA ILE A 32 -25.75 -2.74 13.68
C ILE A 32 -25.41 -4.22 13.47
N GLU A 33 -26.39 -5.10 13.66
CA GLU A 33 -26.23 -6.51 13.29
C GLU A 33 -26.03 -6.59 11.78
N THR A 34 -24.82 -6.98 11.36
CA THR A 34 -24.54 -7.30 9.96
C THR A 34 -25.25 -8.59 9.62
N SER A 35 -26.43 -8.50 9.00
CA SER A 35 -27.09 -9.67 8.42
C SER A 35 -26.19 -10.22 7.32
N SER A 36 -25.44 -11.29 7.64
CA SER A 36 -24.96 -12.24 6.64
C SER A 36 -26.18 -12.98 6.09
N GLN A 37 -27.05 -12.25 5.37
CA GLN A 37 -28.18 -12.80 4.65
C GLN A 37 -27.64 -13.41 3.36
N LYS A 38 -27.00 -14.57 3.51
CA LYS A 38 -26.86 -15.55 2.44
C LYS A 38 -28.24 -16.17 2.24
N GLU A 39 -29.09 -15.49 1.48
CA GLU A 39 -30.29 -16.13 0.94
C GLU A 39 -29.87 -17.25 -0.03
N PRO A 40 -30.51 -18.43 0.04
CA PRO A 40 -30.13 -19.60 -0.74
C PRO A 40 -30.69 -19.49 -2.16
N SER A 41 -29.88 -19.00 -3.10
CA SER A 41 -30.18 -19.22 -4.52
C SER A 41 -29.86 -20.68 -4.87
N ARG A 42 -30.92 -21.51 -4.88
CA ARG A 42 -31.01 -22.76 -5.64
C ARG A 42 -30.56 -22.49 -7.07
N ASN A 43 -29.29 -22.73 -7.35
CA ASN A 43 -28.79 -23.00 -8.69
C ASN A 43 -27.93 -24.26 -8.58
N ASN A 44 -28.39 -25.29 -9.27
CA ASN A 44 -27.87 -26.63 -9.28
C ASN A 44 -26.34 -26.62 -9.51
N CYS A 45 -25.59 -26.90 -8.45
CA CYS A 45 -24.24 -27.40 -8.60
C CYS A 45 -24.12 -28.55 -7.60
N LYS A 46 -24.15 -29.78 -8.13
CA LYS A 46 -23.83 -30.99 -7.40
C LYS A 46 -22.46 -30.78 -6.75
N LYS A 47 -22.43 -30.37 -5.48
CA LYS A 47 -21.28 -30.61 -4.62
C LYS A 47 -21.45 -32.04 -4.16
N SER A 48 -20.88 -32.94 -4.95
CA SER A 48 -20.51 -34.24 -4.41
C SER A 48 -19.47 -33.94 -3.33
N GLU A 49 -19.86 -34.12 -2.08
CA GLU A 49 -18.93 -34.61 -1.08
C GLU A 49 -18.33 -35.88 -1.65
N VAL A 50 -17.06 -35.81 -2.03
CA VAL A 50 -16.23 -37.00 -2.15
C VAL A 50 -14.93 -36.69 -1.41
N THR A 51 -14.94 -37.14 -0.18
CA THR A 51 -13.82 -37.71 0.53
C THR A 51 -12.93 -38.53 -0.42
N GLU A 52 -11.89 -37.94 -0.98
CA GLU A 52 -10.82 -38.73 -1.63
C GLU A 52 -9.47 -38.19 -1.17
N LYS A 53 -9.11 -38.60 0.04
CA LYS A 53 -7.71 -38.96 0.29
C LYS A 53 -7.40 -40.13 -0.64
N THR A 54 -6.23 -40.09 -1.28
CA THR A 54 -5.51 -41.28 -1.79
C THR A 54 -5.81 -41.71 -3.24
N THR A 55 -5.73 -40.79 -4.21
CA THR A 55 -5.25 -41.05 -5.58
C THR A 55 -4.83 -39.73 -6.23
N GLU A 56 -3.77 -39.08 -5.72
CA GLU A 56 -3.09 -38.03 -6.50
C GLU A 56 -2.38 -38.73 -7.66
N THR A 57 -3.13 -38.89 -8.73
CA THR A 57 -2.79 -39.74 -9.87
C THR A 57 -1.68 -39.04 -10.63
N MET A 58 -0.72 -39.78 -11.18
CA MET A 58 0.42 -39.26 -11.95
C MET A 58 0.01 -38.17 -12.97
N GLU A 59 -1.21 -38.25 -13.47
CA GLU A 59 -1.91 -37.27 -14.30
C GLU A 59 -2.01 -35.87 -13.66
N ASP A 60 -2.43 -35.76 -12.40
CA ASP A 60 -2.51 -34.50 -11.66
C ASP A 60 -1.14 -33.84 -11.52
N TYR A 61 -0.09 -34.64 -11.34
CA TYR A 61 1.28 -34.15 -11.31
C TYR A 61 1.69 -33.58 -12.67
N THR A 62 1.41 -34.29 -13.75
CA THR A 62 1.72 -33.81 -15.11
C THR A 62 1.00 -32.52 -15.46
N GLN A 63 -0.30 -32.40 -15.12
CA GLN A 63 -1.06 -31.16 -15.31
C GLN A 63 -0.49 -29.99 -14.50
N LYS A 64 -0.09 -30.23 -13.24
CA LYS A 64 0.58 -29.22 -12.41
C LYS A 64 1.93 -28.79 -13.00
N VAL A 65 2.69 -29.70 -13.61
CA VAL A 65 3.96 -29.39 -14.29
C VAL A 65 3.73 -28.53 -15.53
N GLU A 66 2.73 -28.81 -16.35
CA GLU A 66 2.38 -28.00 -17.51
C GLU A 66 1.94 -26.59 -17.10
N LEU A 67 1.05 -26.49 -16.10
CA LEU A 67 0.62 -25.21 -15.55
C LEU A 67 1.79 -24.41 -14.94
N LEU A 68 2.74 -25.10 -14.28
CA LEU A 68 3.95 -24.47 -13.76
C LEU A 68 4.80 -23.86 -14.91
N LYS A 69 4.97 -24.57 -16.03
CA LYS A 69 5.70 -24.08 -17.21
C LYS A 69 5.03 -22.81 -17.78
N ASP A 70 3.72 -22.84 -17.94
CA ASP A 70 2.94 -21.70 -18.45
C ASP A 70 3.01 -20.47 -17.55
N LEU A 71 2.97 -20.67 -16.23
CA LEU A 71 3.05 -19.55 -15.28
C LEU A 71 4.47 -18.97 -15.23
N ILE A 72 5.50 -19.82 -15.30
CA ILE A 72 6.90 -19.37 -15.32
C ILE A 72 7.22 -18.60 -16.60
N THR A 73 6.75 -19.06 -17.78
CA THR A 73 6.93 -18.32 -19.05
C THR A 73 6.24 -16.95 -19.01
N LYS A 74 5.10 -16.84 -18.32
CA LYS A 74 4.42 -15.56 -18.02
C LYS A 74 5.14 -14.70 -16.97
N GLY A 75 6.23 -15.20 -16.37
CA GLY A 75 7.00 -14.48 -15.36
C GLY A 75 6.35 -14.44 -13.98
N ALA A 76 5.50 -15.41 -13.65
CA ALA A 76 4.87 -15.51 -12.34
C ALA A 76 5.93 -15.70 -11.23
N GLY A 77 5.76 -14.96 -10.13
CA GLY A 77 6.59 -15.11 -8.94
C GLY A 77 6.15 -16.30 -8.07
N ILE A 78 7.03 -16.70 -7.14
CA ILE A 78 6.82 -17.88 -6.28
C ILE A 78 5.49 -17.89 -5.51
N TYR A 79 4.99 -16.73 -5.08
CA TYR A 79 3.72 -16.61 -4.35
C TYR A 79 2.49 -16.75 -5.27
N ALA A 80 2.57 -16.27 -6.50
CA ALA A 80 1.52 -16.46 -7.48
C ALA A 80 1.42 -17.95 -7.86
N LEU A 81 2.57 -18.62 -8.04
CA LEU A 81 2.64 -20.06 -8.25
C LEU A 81 2.04 -20.83 -7.07
N GLN A 82 2.34 -20.43 -5.83
CA GLN A 82 1.78 -21.03 -4.62
C GLN A 82 0.25 -21.01 -4.62
N TYR A 83 -0.33 -19.85 -4.96
CA TYR A 83 -1.78 -19.69 -5.02
C TYR A 83 -2.41 -20.50 -6.17
N SER A 84 -1.85 -20.43 -7.38
CA SER A 84 -2.39 -21.09 -8.56
C SER A 84 -2.30 -22.61 -8.49
N LEU A 85 -1.17 -23.15 -8.00
CA LEU A 85 -0.94 -24.59 -7.92
C LEU A 85 -1.49 -25.20 -6.63
N LYS A 86 -1.85 -24.38 -5.63
CA LYS A 86 -2.23 -24.82 -4.27
C LYS A 86 -1.18 -25.76 -3.64
N MET A 87 0.09 -25.49 -3.89
CA MET A 87 1.24 -26.29 -3.42
C MET A 87 2.16 -25.47 -2.54
N ASN A 88 3.01 -26.13 -1.75
CA ASN A 88 4.01 -25.43 -0.94
C ASN A 88 5.15 -24.86 -1.79
N LYS A 89 5.79 -23.78 -1.31
CA LYS A 89 6.92 -23.14 -2.02
C LYS A 89 8.08 -24.11 -2.28
N ASP A 90 8.33 -25.02 -1.35
CA ASP A 90 9.43 -25.97 -1.47
C ASP A 90 9.14 -27.08 -2.48
N GLU A 91 7.87 -27.50 -2.56
CA GLU A 91 7.41 -28.45 -3.59
C GLU A 91 7.47 -27.80 -4.97
N ILE A 92 7.03 -26.56 -5.11
CA ILE A 92 7.12 -25.80 -6.37
C ILE A 92 8.58 -25.63 -6.80
N LYS A 93 9.50 -25.34 -5.86
CA LYS A 93 10.93 -25.28 -6.17
C LYS A 93 11.49 -26.65 -6.58
N ARG A 94 11.04 -27.74 -5.95
CA ARG A 94 11.45 -29.10 -6.30
C ARG A 94 10.99 -29.44 -7.73
N MET A 95 9.71 -29.24 -8.04
CA MET A 95 9.15 -29.42 -9.39
C MET A 95 9.88 -28.57 -10.44
N ALA A 96 10.16 -27.31 -10.14
CA ALA A 96 10.88 -26.43 -11.05
C ALA A 96 12.32 -26.94 -11.30
N ARG A 97 13.01 -27.46 -10.28
CA ARG A 97 14.35 -28.06 -10.44
C ARG A 97 14.32 -29.33 -11.29
N GLU A 98 13.36 -30.22 -11.05
CA GLU A 98 13.18 -31.44 -11.84
C GLU A 98 12.96 -31.15 -13.33
N GLN A 99 12.28 -30.04 -13.64
CA GLN A 99 11.99 -29.60 -15.00
C GLN A 99 13.04 -28.64 -15.59
N GLY A 100 14.11 -28.31 -14.85
CA GLY A 100 15.14 -27.37 -15.28
C GLY A 100 14.67 -25.91 -15.39
N LEU A 101 13.57 -25.53 -14.74
CA LEU A 101 12.97 -24.20 -14.80
C LEU A 101 13.52 -23.28 -13.70
N LYS A 102 13.92 -22.06 -14.08
CA LYS A 102 14.37 -21.03 -13.14
C LYS A 102 13.22 -20.07 -12.82
N ILE A 103 12.70 -20.13 -11.60
CA ILE A 103 11.67 -19.19 -11.15
C ILE A 103 12.32 -17.82 -10.95
N THR A 104 11.84 -16.82 -11.68
CA THR A 104 12.31 -15.45 -11.55
C THR A 104 11.90 -14.89 -10.20
N HIS A 105 12.85 -14.86 -9.26
CA HIS A 105 12.69 -14.09 -8.04
C HIS A 105 12.76 -12.61 -8.42
N ARG A 106 11.61 -11.99 -8.70
CA ARG A 106 11.54 -10.54 -8.68
C ARG A 106 11.88 -10.12 -7.25
N ARG A 107 13.13 -9.72 -7.05
CA ARG A 107 13.57 -9.02 -5.84
C ARG A 107 12.53 -7.93 -5.62
N PRO A 108 11.91 -7.83 -4.44
CA PRO A 108 11.15 -6.63 -4.10
C PRO A 108 12.04 -5.46 -4.47
N LEU A 109 11.56 -4.59 -5.37
CA LEU A 109 12.23 -3.34 -5.70
C LEU A 109 12.69 -2.76 -4.37
N CYS A 110 14.01 -2.55 -4.26
CA CYS A 110 14.77 -2.33 -3.04
C CYS A 110 13.91 -1.84 -1.87
N PRO A 111 14.01 -2.41 -0.65
CA PRO A 111 13.39 -1.78 0.51
C PRO A 111 13.80 -0.32 0.45
N ALA A 112 12.81 0.57 0.33
CA ALA A 112 13.00 2.00 0.11
C ALA A 112 14.21 2.40 0.94
N ARG A 113 15.29 2.84 0.27
CA ARG A 113 16.57 3.17 0.89
C ARG A 113 16.26 3.73 2.24
N LYS A 114 16.65 2.99 3.29
CA LYS A 114 16.40 3.30 4.69
C LYS A 114 16.28 4.81 4.78
N TYR A 115 15.07 5.31 5.01
CA TYR A 115 14.91 6.64 5.56
C TYR A 115 15.86 6.60 6.74
N ARG A 116 17.01 7.27 6.61
CA ARG A 116 17.92 7.46 7.72
C ARG A 116 16.99 7.99 8.79
N PRO A 117 16.80 7.29 9.93
CA PRO A 117 16.07 7.89 11.02
C PRO A 117 16.83 9.19 11.25
N LEU A 118 16.16 10.31 10.97
CA LEU A 118 16.60 11.59 11.47
C LEU A 118 16.85 11.29 12.94
N GLN A 119 18.10 11.46 13.39
CA GLN A 119 18.42 11.30 14.80
C GLN A 119 17.33 12.04 15.58
N PRO A 120 16.77 11.46 16.66
CA PRO A 120 15.90 12.22 17.52
C PRO A 120 16.73 13.41 17.98
N VAL A 121 16.43 14.56 17.38
CA VAL A 121 17.06 15.83 17.69
C VAL A 121 16.75 16.05 19.16
N SER A 122 17.80 16.31 19.91
CA SER A 122 17.76 16.73 21.30
C SER A 122 16.71 17.83 21.51
N ALA A 123 16.25 17.98 22.75
CA ALA A 123 15.18 18.89 23.19
C ALA A 123 15.34 20.39 22.84
N ASP A 124 16.38 20.78 22.11
CA ASP A 124 16.61 22.12 21.54
C ASP A 124 15.88 22.33 20.19
N THR A 125 15.10 21.35 19.73
CA THR A 125 14.44 21.35 18.40
C THR A 125 13.50 22.54 18.17
N ARG A 126 12.96 23.10 19.25
CA ARG A 126 12.01 24.23 19.15
C ARG A 126 12.70 25.52 18.72
N ASP A 127 13.96 25.72 19.10
CA ASP A 127 14.76 26.85 18.65
C ASP A 127 15.23 26.61 17.21
N ASP A 128 15.55 25.36 16.85
CA ASP A 128 15.90 24.96 15.48
C ASP A 128 14.77 25.25 14.47
N ASP A 129 13.50 25.08 14.84
CA ASP A 129 12.35 25.39 13.97
C ASP A 129 12.27 26.89 13.63
N VAL A 130 12.50 27.76 14.62
CA VAL A 130 12.49 29.22 14.43
C VAL A 130 13.68 29.66 13.59
N ILE A 131 14.87 29.13 13.90
CA ILE A 131 16.10 29.37 13.17
C ILE A 131 15.98 28.88 11.71
N ALA A 132 15.36 27.72 11.47
CA ALA A 132 15.08 27.20 10.14
C ALA A 132 14.13 28.12 9.36
N GLY A 133 13.10 28.66 10.02
CA GLY A 133 12.19 29.66 9.42
C GLY A 133 12.94 30.92 8.99
N HIS A 134 13.83 31.43 9.83
CA HIS A 134 14.68 32.58 9.47
C HIS A 134 15.65 32.25 8.33
N ALA A 135 16.32 31.10 8.38
CA ALA A 135 17.22 30.66 7.31
C ALA A 135 16.49 30.51 5.97
N MET A 136 15.27 29.97 5.99
CA MET A 136 14.42 29.84 4.79
C MET A 136 14.00 31.20 4.24
N HIS A 137 13.63 32.15 5.11
CA HIS A 137 13.29 33.51 4.71
C HIS A 137 14.48 34.21 4.03
N TYR A 138 15.68 34.15 4.62
CA TYR A 138 16.88 34.72 4.01
C TYR A 138 17.26 34.03 2.70
N ALA A 139 17.11 32.70 2.60
CA ALA A 139 17.32 31.97 1.37
C ALA A 139 16.36 32.43 0.25
N ALA A 140 15.09 32.71 0.58
CA ALA A 140 14.11 33.25 -0.36
C ALA A 140 14.45 34.67 -0.81
N LEU A 141 15.08 35.47 0.05
CA LEU A 141 15.63 36.80 -0.29
C LEU A 141 16.92 36.71 -1.14
N GLY A 142 17.45 35.51 -1.39
CA GLY A 142 18.64 35.29 -2.22
C GLY A 142 19.95 35.25 -1.45
N TYR A 143 19.92 35.23 -0.12
CA TYR A 143 21.13 35.10 0.69
C TYR A 143 21.77 33.72 0.48
N THR A 144 23.10 33.71 0.44
CA THR A 144 23.90 32.51 0.31
C THR A 144 24.12 31.82 1.66
N ALA A 145 24.41 30.52 1.66
CA ALA A 145 24.67 29.77 2.89
C ALA A 145 25.67 30.43 3.87
N PRO A 146 26.81 31.01 3.45
CA PRO A 146 27.72 31.71 4.37
C PRO A 146 27.16 33.02 4.93
N GLU A 147 26.33 33.75 4.17
CA GLU A 147 25.71 35.00 4.65
C GLU A 147 24.65 34.68 5.71
N ILE A 148 23.82 33.67 5.46
CA ILE A 148 22.84 33.19 6.44
C ILE A 148 23.54 32.70 7.72
N ALA A 149 24.67 32.00 7.58
CA ALA A 149 25.47 31.55 8.71
C ALA A 149 25.97 32.73 9.57
N GLN A 150 26.42 33.82 8.93
CA GLN A 150 26.83 35.03 9.65
C GLN A 150 25.65 35.74 10.32
N THR A 151 24.49 35.85 9.65
CA THR A 151 23.31 36.53 10.21
C THR A 151 22.68 35.79 11.39
N LEU A 152 22.71 34.46 11.37
CA LEU A 152 22.15 33.63 12.43
C LEU A 152 23.18 33.17 13.46
N GLU A 153 24.44 33.63 13.35
CA GLU A 153 25.57 33.22 14.20
C GLU A 153 25.78 31.69 14.24
N LEU A 154 25.54 31.04 13.11
CA LEU A 154 25.69 29.60 12.93
C LEU A 154 26.93 29.27 12.10
N SER A 155 27.34 28.01 12.13
CA SER A 155 28.30 27.49 11.15
C SER A 155 27.62 27.24 9.80
N VAL A 156 28.38 27.39 8.71
CA VAL A 156 27.91 27.07 7.35
C VAL A 156 27.39 25.63 7.27
N ARG A 157 28.05 24.71 7.99
CA ARG A 157 27.63 23.31 8.07
C ARG A 157 26.24 23.15 8.71
N GLN A 158 25.94 23.89 9.78
CA GLN A 158 24.62 23.87 10.42
C GLN A 158 23.55 24.41 9.46
N VAL A 159 23.83 25.48 8.71
CA VAL A 159 22.90 26.00 7.69
C VAL A 159 22.61 24.96 6.60
N TRP A 160 23.61 24.20 6.16
CA TRP A 160 23.42 23.07 5.23
C TRP A 160 22.62 21.93 5.84
N GLU A 161 22.78 21.68 7.13
CA GLU A 161 22.03 20.66 7.86
C GLU A 161 20.56 21.07 8.00
N LEU A 162 20.28 22.33 8.35
CA LEU A 162 18.93 22.92 8.35
C LEU A 162 18.28 22.82 6.97
N ALA A 163 18.98 23.19 5.90
CA ALA A 163 18.47 23.07 4.53
C ALA A 163 18.11 21.62 4.16
N ARG A 164 18.88 20.64 4.64
CA ARG A 164 18.58 19.22 4.42
C ARG A 164 17.40 18.74 5.25
N THR A 165 17.34 19.14 6.52
CA THR A 165 16.29 18.72 7.47
C THR A 165 14.93 19.31 7.09
N TYR A 166 14.90 20.61 6.74
CA TYR A 166 13.70 21.36 6.38
C TYR A 166 13.45 21.47 4.86
N ARG A 167 14.33 20.86 4.04
CA ARG A 167 14.20 20.70 2.59
C ARG A 167 14.02 22.01 1.80
N PHE A 168 14.79 23.04 2.14
CA PHE A 168 14.85 24.29 1.37
C PHE A 168 16.17 24.43 0.59
N GLU A 169 16.14 25.19 -0.51
CA GLU A 169 17.29 25.36 -1.40
C GLU A 169 18.17 26.53 -0.96
N LEU A 170 19.48 26.32 -0.96
CA LEU A 170 20.49 27.35 -0.70
C LEU A 170 21.20 27.70 -1.99
N ARG A 171 21.27 29.00 -2.31
CA ARG A 171 22.07 29.50 -3.42
C ARG A 171 23.55 29.29 -3.10
N HIS A 172 24.22 28.52 -3.94
CA HIS A 172 25.68 28.46 -3.92
C HIS A 172 26.19 29.65 -4.73
N ARG A 173 27.18 30.38 -4.19
CA ARG A 173 27.95 31.38 -4.94
C ARG A 173 28.80 30.67 -6.00
N ARG A 174 28.16 30.20 -7.05
CA ARG A 174 28.76 29.66 -8.28
C ARG A 174 27.90 30.03 -9.48
N GLU A 175 27.55 31.30 -9.61
CA GLU A 175 27.25 31.88 -10.91
C GLU A 175 27.38 33.39 -10.85
N GLY A 176 28.12 33.97 -11.80
CA GLY A 176 28.58 35.35 -11.77
C GLY A 176 30.09 35.52 -11.96
N ARG A 177 30.77 34.59 -12.65
CA ARG A 177 31.92 34.95 -13.49
C ARG A 177 31.39 34.94 -14.93
N MET A 178 30.94 36.10 -15.39
CA MET A 178 30.94 36.46 -16.80
C MET A 178 31.78 37.73 -16.95
N ASP A 179 32.52 37.75 -18.05
CA ASP A 179 33.64 38.63 -18.42
C ASP A 179 33.42 40.13 -18.22
#